data_AF-A0A353N7Y9-F1
#
_entry.id   AF-A0A353N7Y9-F1
#
_cell.length_a   1.000
_cell.length_b   1.000
_cell.length_c   1.000
_cell.angle_alpha   90.00
_cell.angle_beta   90.00
_cell.angle_gamma   90.00
#
_symmetry.space_group_name_H-M   'P 1'
#
loop_
_entity.id
_entity.type
_entity.pdbx_description
1 polymer ?
#
loop_
_entity_poly.entity_id
_entity_poly.type
_entity_poly.pdbx_seq_one_letter_code
_entity_poly.pdbx_strand_id
1 'polypeptide(L)' 'MKRRGFPWKKNDLEKGFAEIYWPGRMEYLPGPPSIIMDGAHNLDGMSVLARGLRRLFPGKEIQAVVGILDNR' A
#
# COMPACT_ATOMS: atom_id res chain seq x y z
N MET A 1 0.74 -33.61 -4.58
CA MET A 1 -0.69 -33.46 -4.21
C MET A 1 -0.93 -32.07 -3.61
N LYS A 2 -1.52 -31.11 -4.34
CA LYS A 2 -2.03 -29.84 -3.80
C LYS A 2 -3.43 -29.60 -4.39
N ARG A 3 -4.43 -30.33 -3.90
CA ARG A 3 -5.76 -30.36 -4.54
C ARG A 3 -6.93 -30.31 -3.57
N ARG A 4 -6.77 -29.65 -2.41
CA ARG A 4 -7.88 -29.23 -1.57
C ARG A 4 -7.57 -27.84 -1.00
N GLY A 5 -8.11 -26.81 -1.65
CA GLY A 5 -8.19 -25.48 -1.05
C GLY A 5 -9.31 -25.45 0.00
N PHE A 6 -9.37 -24.37 0.78
CA PHE A 6 -10.50 -24.11 1.66
C PHE A 6 -11.76 -23.83 0.83
N PRO A 7 -12.95 -24.29 1.24
CA PRO A 7 -14.19 -23.89 0.58
C PRO A 7 -14.43 -22.40 0.76
N TRP A 8 -14.75 -21.69 -0.33
CA TRP A 8 -15.12 -20.28 -0.32
C TRP A 8 -16.18 -20.01 -1.40
N LYS A 9 -17.00 -18.98 -1.17
CA LYS A 9 -17.98 -18.43 -2.11
C LYS A 9 -17.46 -17.10 -2.65
N LYS A 10 -17.96 -16.67 -3.82
CA LYS A 10 -17.62 -15.35 -4.39
C LYS A 10 -17.77 -14.21 -3.38
N ASN A 11 -18.84 -14.25 -2.59
CA ASN A 11 -19.10 -13.27 -1.54
C ASN A 11 -18.02 -13.22 -0.46
N ASP A 12 -17.35 -14.34 -0.16
CA ASP A 12 -16.25 -14.37 0.82
C ASP A 12 -15.04 -13.58 0.29
N LEU A 13 -14.76 -13.65 -1.02
CA LEU A 13 -13.72 -12.86 -1.66
C LEU A 13 -14.10 -11.38 -1.73
N GLU A 14 -15.31 -11.06 -2.18
CA GLU A 14 -15.80 -9.69 -2.26
C GLU A 14 -15.74 -9.00 -0.89
N LYS A 15 -16.21 -9.70 0.16
CA LYS A 15 -16.12 -9.23 1.54
C LYS A 15 -14.66 -9.05 1.98
N GLY A 16 -13.81 -10.05 1.75
CA GLY A 16 -12.40 -9.97 2.11
C GLY A 16 -11.68 -8.79 1.47
N PHE A 17 -11.91 -8.54 0.17
CA PHE A 17 -11.32 -7.40 -0.53
C PHE A 17 -11.94 -6.05 -0.12
N ALA A 18 -13.20 -6.02 0.27
CA ALA A 18 -13.86 -4.79 0.73
C ALA A 18 -13.42 -4.37 2.15
N GLU A 19 -13.10 -5.34 3.00
CA GLU A 19 -12.78 -5.11 4.42
C GLU A 19 -11.28 -5.09 4.71
N ILE A 20 -10.44 -5.50 3.75
CA ILE A 20 -9.00 -5.53 3.97
C ILE A 20 -8.46 -4.11 4.24
N TYR A 21 -7.78 -3.99 5.37
CA TYR A 21 -7.03 -2.81 5.73
C TYR A 21 -5.60 -3.23 6.04
N TRP A 22 -4.64 -2.58 5.42
CA TRP A 22 -3.22 -2.90 5.54
C TRP A 22 -2.43 -1.67 6.01
N PRO A 23 -2.17 -1.56 7.32
CA PRO A 23 -1.40 -0.45 7.87
C PRO A 23 -0.02 -0.29 7.20
N GLY A 24 0.34 0.94 6.85
CA GLY A 24 1.65 1.27 6.26
C GLY A 24 1.90 0.72 4.86
N ARG A 25 0.84 0.47 4.07
CA ARG A 25 0.92 0.14 2.63
C ARG A 25 0.06 1.10 1.82
N MET A 26 0.69 2.17 1.34
CA MET A 26 0.04 3.32 0.72
C MET A 26 -1.20 3.79 1.50
N GLU A 27 -1.08 3.80 2.82
CA GLU A 27 -2.17 4.14 3.71
C GLU A 27 -2.45 5.64 3.67
N TYR A 28 -3.71 6.01 3.43
CA TYR A 28 -4.13 7.41 3.38
C TYR A 28 -4.70 7.85 4.72
N LEU A 29 -4.06 8.85 5.32
CA LEU A 29 -4.52 9.53 6.52
C LEU A 29 -5.11 10.89 6.14
N PRO A 30 -6.43 11.09 6.25
CA PRO A 30 -7.07 12.35 5.89
C PRO A 30 -6.75 13.45 6.92
N GLY A 31 -6.69 14.69 6.46
CA GLY A 31 -6.47 15.87 7.31
C GLY A 31 -5.88 17.04 6.53
N PRO A 32 -5.66 18.19 7.19
CA PRO A 32 -4.82 19.28 6.68
C PRO A 32 -3.46 19.33 7.41
N PRO A 33 -2.35 18.84 6.81
CA PRO A 33 -2.26 18.20 5.50
C PRO A 33 -2.70 16.73 5.54
N SER A 34 -3.05 16.17 4.38
CA SER A 34 -3.27 14.74 4.25
C SER A 34 -1.92 14.04 4.12
N ILE A 35 -1.83 12.82 4.65
CA ILE A 35 -0.56 12.07 4.74
C ILE A 35 -0.76 10.72 4.05
N ILE A 36 0.25 10.31 3.28
CA ILE A 36 0.38 8.93 2.80
C ILE A 36 1.49 8.25 3.59
N MET A 37 1.19 7.12 4.22
CA MET A 37 2.16 6.32 4.96
C MET A 37 2.47 5.01 4.22
N ASP A 38 3.75 4.72 4.00
CA ASP A 38 4.21 3.50 3.35
C ASP A 38 5.54 3.02 3.92
N GLY A 39 5.68 1.69 4.08
CA GLY A 39 6.89 1.04 4.60
C GLY A 39 7.96 0.71 3.56
N ALA A 40 7.86 1.25 2.34
CA ALA A 40 8.88 1.09 1.30
C ALA A 40 10.23 1.64 1.76
N HIS A 41 11.24 0.78 1.75
CA HIS A 41 12.61 1.10 2.17
C HIS A 41 13.67 0.49 1.25
N ASN A 42 13.26 -0.23 0.20
CA ASN A 42 14.15 -0.81 -0.80
C ASN A 42 13.79 -0.28 -2.20
N LEU A 43 14.65 -0.54 -3.18
CA LEU A 43 14.50 -0.02 -4.54
C LEU A 43 13.15 -0.41 -5.17
N ASP A 44 12.76 -1.68 -5.02
CA ASP A 44 11.53 -2.20 -5.64
C ASP A 44 10.27 -1.57 -5.02
N GLY A 45 10.21 -1.52 -3.69
CA GLY A 45 9.11 -0.92 -2.94
C GLY A 45 8.98 0.57 -3.25
N MET A 46 10.09 1.31 -3.23
CA MET A 46 10.08 2.75 -3.54
C MET A 46 9.68 3.01 -4.99
N SER A 47 10.06 2.15 -5.93
CA SER A 47 9.68 2.25 -7.34
C SER A 47 8.17 2.00 -7.55
N VAL A 48 7.58 1.08 -6.79
CA VAL A 48 6.12 0.85 -6.80
C VAL A 48 5.39 2.02 -6.16
N LEU A 49 5.85 2.50 -4.99
CA LEU A 49 5.28 3.65 -4.29
C LEU A 49 5.27 4.89 -5.20
N ALA A 50 6.39 5.22 -5.84
CA ALA A 50 6.49 6.38 -6.72
C ALA A 50 5.54 6.28 -7.93
N ARG A 51 5.35 5.09 -8.50
CA ARG A 51 4.36 4.87 -9.58
C ARG A 51 2.93 5.02 -9.08
N GLY A 52 2.63 4.48 -7.89
CA GLY A 52 1.33 4.60 -7.25
C GLY A 52 0.95 6.06 -6.97
N LEU A 53 1.87 6.81 -6.36
CA LEU A 53 1.68 8.23 -6.06
C LEU A 53 1.41 9.06 -7.31
N ARG A 54 2.19 8.88 -8.39
CA ARG A 54 1.95 9.57 -9.68
C ARG A 54 0.59 9.25 -10.28
N ARG A 55 0.11 8.02 -10.11
CA ARG A 55 -1.18 7.56 -10.65
C ARG A 55 -2.37 8.09 -9.84
N LEU A 56 -2.27 8.06 -8.51
CA LEU A 56 -3.37 8.40 -7.61
C LEU A 56 -3.47 9.91 -7.36
N PHE A 57 -2.36 10.62 -7.42
CA PHE A 57 -2.28 12.05 -7.13
C PHE A 57 -1.60 12.82 -8.28
N PRO A 58 -2.17 12.78 -9.51
CA PRO A 58 -1.57 13.43 -10.66
C PRO A 58 -1.46 14.95 -10.45
N GLY A 59 -0.28 15.51 -10.74
CA GLY A 59 -0.03 16.96 -10.65
C GLY A 59 0.05 17.50 -9.23
N LYS A 60 0.05 16.66 -8.19
CA LYS A 60 0.28 17.09 -6.81
C LYS A 60 1.78 17.14 -6.51
N GLU A 61 2.22 18.23 -5.91
CA GLU A 61 3.53 18.28 -5.26
C GLU A 61 3.46 17.43 -3.98
N ILE A 62 4.45 16.54 -3.82
CA ILE A 62 4.53 15.62 -2.69
C ILE A 62 5.76 16.00 -1.87
N GLN A 63 5.54 16.36 -0.61
CA GLN A 63 6.60 16.49 0.38
C GLN A 63 6.83 15.13 1.03
N ALA A 64 8.04 14.60 0.92
CA ALA A 64 8.39 13.27 1.41
C ALA A 64 9.31 13.36 2.64
N VAL A 65 8.96 12.62 3.69
CA VAL A 65 9.85 12.30 4.81
C VAL A 65 10.21 10.84 4.68
N VAL A 66 11.51 10.54 4.54
CA VAL A 66 12.00 9.19 4.26
C VAL A 66 13.03 8.80 5.32
N GLY A 67 12.81 7.63 5.93
CA GLY A 67 13.77 6.99 6.82
C GLY A 67 14.08 5.59 6.30
N ILE A 68 15.34 5.31 6.02
CA ILE A 68 15.82 4.00 5.59
C ILE A 68 16.94 3.60 6.54
N LEU A 69 16.80 2.43 7.16
CA LEU A 69 17.83 1.88 8.05
C LEU A 69 19.08 1.52 7.23
N ASP A 70 20.25 1.75 7.83
CA ASP A 70 21.50 1.24 7.26
C ASP A 70 21.53 -0.28 7.42
N ASN A 71 21.88 -0.99 6.36
CA ASN A 71 22.07 -2.44 6.36
C ASN A 71 23.58 -2.72 6.44
N ARG A 72 24.18 -2.47 7.60
CA ARG A 72 25.52 -2.98 7.92
C ARG A 72 25.44 -4.31 8.64
#